data_AF-A0A523SUH1-F1
#
_entry.id   AF-A0A523SUH1-F1
#
_cell.length_a   1.000
_cell.length_b   1.000
_cell.length_c   1.000
_cell.angle_alpha   90.00
_cell.angle_beta   90.00
_cell.angle_gamma   90.00
#
_symmetry.space_group_name_H-M   'P 1'
#
loop_
_entity.id
_entity.type
_entity.pdbx_description
1 polymer ?
#
loop_
_entity_poly.entity_id
_entity_poly.type
_entity_poly.pdbx_seq_one_letter_code
_entity_poly.pdbx_strand_id
1 'polypeptide(L)'
;MLKKVIQESVDEGIRIFNERDSEEIRGFTKDLYESGYIQYLLEYHRKHPERTIPFVFEGKSQIKAICFFHYSNDRDGWLMGMRVKKEYQRSGIAAQFTDKMTTYAREEGLEWIGLNTSFRNKSVQKICKRLQFVRNGAYHIFEFNIIILKLLKQTNKFSLCEVSENNKIESYFKKRRIGRYLFVIDPGFIWIRLTDSILKKTIEKRSFYLFRNRIITIQKWGKNIVFNCFGKWSFIEYVDFLAQLYKELPEGAKGRIIFCVRKCDSNGINQLYNKLASPVTLEKGDVERSNWYLYGKYL
;
A
#
# COMPACT_ATOMS: atom_id res chain seq x y z
N MET A 1 26.77 7.66 3.39
CA MET A 1 28.00 7.11 4.01
C MET A 1 27.60 5.79 4.69
N LEU A 2 27.45 4.71 3.91
CA LEU A 2 26.95 3.40 4.37
C LEU A 2 28.14 2.48 4.67
N LYS A 3 28.65 2.53 5.90
CA LYS A 3 29.65 1.58 6.40
C LYS A 3 29.48 1.36 7.91
N LYS A 4 28.70 0.35 8.28
CA LYS A 4 29.00 -0.50 9.43
C LYS A 4 28.35 -1.88 9.25
N VAL A 5 29.10 -2.72 8.55
CA VAL A 5 29.39 -4.12 8.83
C VAL A 5 28.38 -4.84 9.74
N ILE A 6 27.49 -5.62 9.13
CA ILE A 6 26.92 -6.82 9.74
C ILE A 6 27.96 -7.92 9.51
N GLN A 7 28.84 -8.20 10.49
CA GLN A 7 29.79 -9.30 10.41
C GLN A 7 29.21 -10.57 11.04
N GLU A 8 28.97 -11.54 10.16
CA GLU A 8 29.24 -12.98 10.24
C GLU A 8 29.19 -13.67 11.62
N SER A 9 28.16 -14.50 11.77
CA SER A 9 28.31 -15.82 12.41
C SER A 9 27.76 -16.89 11.47
N VAL A 10 28.68 -17.74 11.01
CA VAL A 10 28.59 -19.02 10.30
C VAL A 10 27.19 -19.55 9.95
N ASP A 11 27.00 -19.75 8.64
CA ASP A 11 25.99 -20.50 7.90
C ASP A 11 24.57 -19.94 7.69
N GLU A 12 24.06 -18.97 8.45
CA GLU A 12 22.79 -18.28 8.12
C GLU A 12 22.84 -16.79 8.49
N GLY A 13 22.45 -15.91 7.56
CA GLY A 13 22.53 -14.48 7.77
C GLY A 13 21.62 -13.66 6.85
N ILE A 14 21.26 -12.47 7.31
CA ILE A 14 20.62 -11.47 6.46
C ILE A 14 21.71 -10.57 5.91
N ARG A 15 21.73 -10.40 4.58
CA ARG A 15 22.62 -9.47 3.89
C ARG A 15 21.85 -8.63 2.89
N ILE A 16 22.48 -7.56 2.42
CA ILE A 16 21.97 -6.78 1.30
C ILE A 16 22.03 -7.66 0.04
N PHE A 17 20.99 -7.56 -0.76
CA PHE A 17 20.91 -8.20 -2.07
C PHE A 17 22.06 -7.75 -2.99
N ASN A 18 22.59 -8.67 -3.77
CA ASN A 18 23.54 -8.41 -4.83
C ASN A 18 22.89 -8.71 -6.18
N GLU A 19 23.20 -7.95 -7.22
CA GLU A 19 22.62 -8.13 -8.55
C GLU A 19 22.77 -9.56 -9.10
N ARG A 20 23.87 -10.26 -8.74
CA ARG A 20 24.12 -11.67 -9.08
C ARG A 20 23.06 -12.62 -8.53
N ASP A 21 22.35 -12.23 -7.47
CA ASP A 21 21.29 -13.01 -6.84
C ASP A 21 19.98 -12.98 -7.66
N SER A 22 19.88 -12.10 -8.67
CA SER A 22 18.63 -11.83 -9.41
C SER A 22 18.01 -13.08 -10.04
N GLU A 23 18.83 -13.95 -10.63
CA GLU A 23 18.34 -15.16 -11.28
C GLU A 23 17.77 -16.16 -10.28
N GLU A 24 18.47 -16.37 -9.17
CA GLU A 24 17.99 -17.25 -8.09
C GLU A 24 16.67 -16.72 -7.50
N ILE A 25 16.61 -15.41 -7.20
CA ILE A 25 15.40 -14.76 -6.67
C ILE A 25 14.25 -14.87 -7.66
N ARG A 26 14.50 -14.59 -8.94
CA ARG A 26 13.48 -14.72 -9.98
C ARG A 26 12.97 -16.16 -10.06
N GLY A 27 13.88 -17.13 -9.98
CA GLY A 27 13.58 -18.56 -10.00
C GLY A 27 12.52 -18.92 -8.96
N PHE A 28 12.78 -18.63 -7.68
CA PHE A 28 11.84 -19.05 -6.63
C PHE A 28 10.63 -18.13 -6.46
N THR A 29 10.69 -16.87 -6.88
CA THR A 29 9.56 -15.93 -6.70
C THR A 29 8.50 -16.08 -7.79
N LYS A 30 8.87 -16.54 -8.99
CA LYS A 30 7.94 -16.84 -10.09
C LYS A 30 6.89 -17.88 -9.66
N ASP A 31 7.34 -18.92 -8.96
CA ASP A 31 6.47 -20.04 -8.53
C ASP A 31 5.60 -19.71 -7.32
N LEU A 32 5.89 -18.60 -6.63
CA LEU A 32 5.14 -18.18 -5.45
C LEU A 32 3.99 -17.24 -5.81
N TYR A 33 4.15 -16.38 -6.83
CA TYR A 33 3.13 -15.39 -7.23
C TYR A 33 3.26 -15.00 -8.71
N GLU A 34 2.18 -15.18 -9.48
CA GLU A 34 2.08 -14.85 -10.91
C GLU A 34 2.31 -13.35 -11.23
N SER A 35 2.16 -12.46 -10.25
CA SER A 35 2.13 -11.01 -10.45
C SER A 35 3.44 -10.34 -10.91
N GLY A 36 4.58 -11.03 -10.90
CA GLY A 36 5.88 -10.40 -11.21
C GLY A 36 6.31 -9.29 -10.24
N TYR A 37 5.63 -9.12 -9.10
CA TYR A 37 5.81 -8.01 -8.17
C TYR A 37 7.25 -7.84 -7.65
N ILE A 38 7.97 -8.93 -7.40
CA ILE A 38 9.38 -8.86 -6.95
C ILE A 38 10.28 -8.29 -8.03
N GLN A 39 10.06 -8.65 -9.30
CA GLN A 39 10.83 -8.13 -10.42
C GLN A 39 10.59 -6.62 -10.58
N TYR A 40 9.33 -6.17 -10.40
CA TYR A 40 9.01 -4.74 -10.36
C TYR A 40 9.70 -4.02 -9.20
N LEU A 41 9.73 -4.59 -7.99
CA LEU A 41 10.44 -3.99 -6.86
C LEU A 41 11.96 -3.92 -7.07
N LEU A 42 12.58 -4.93 -7.69
CA LEU A 42 13.98 -4.89 -8.09
C LEU A 42 14.23 -3.76 -9.10
N GLU A 43 13.38 -3.61 -10.11
CA GLU A 43 13.48 -2.52 -11.08
C GLU A 43 13.29 -1.14 -10.42
N TYR A 44 12.33 -1.01 -9.51
CA TYR A 44 12.14 0.20 -8.74
C TYR A 44 13.39 0.53 -7.91
N HIS A 45 13.98 -0.45 -7.24
CA HIS A 45 15.23 -0.27 -6.49
C HIS A 45 16.37 0.22 -7.39
N ARG A 46 16.54 -0.37 -8.59
CA ARG A 46 17.56 0.11 -9.54
C ARG A 46 17.35 1.57 -9.94
N LYS A 47 16.10 2.03 -10.04
CA LYS A 47 15.75 3.42 -10.38
C LYS A 47 15.82 4.37 -9.19
N HIS A 48 15.60 3.86 -7.98
CA HIS A 48 15.48 4.62 -6.74
C HIS A 48 16.25 3.94 -5.58
N PRO A 49 17.57 3.76 -5.69
CA PRO A 49 18.37 3.06 -4.68
C PRO A 49 18.39 3.79 -3.33
N GLU A 50 18.08 5.09 -3.33
CA GLU A 50 17.95 5.92 -2.12
C GLU A 50 16.66 5.64 -1.33
N ARG A 51 15.66 5.02 -1.96
CA ARG A 51 14.33 4.80 -1.36
C ARG A 51 14.11 3.39 -0.87
N THR A 52 14.85 2.42 -1.38
CA THR A 52 14.65 1.02 -1.05
C THR A 52 15.97 0.29 -0.87
N ILE A 53 15.99 -0.70 0.02
CA ILE A 53 17.10 -1.61 0.22
C ILE A 53 16.54 -3.04 0.18
N PRO A 54 16.87 -3.82 -0.86
CA PRO A 54 16.57 -5.24 -0.89
C PRO A 54 17.52 -6.01 0.04
N PHE A 55 16.94 -6.82 0.91
CA PHE A 55 17.66 -7.74 1.78
C PHE A 55 17.32 -9.18 1.40
N VAL A 56 18.28 -10.08 1.55
CA VAL A 56 18.10 -11.52 1.42
C VAL A 56 18.46 -12.23 2.72
N PHE A 57 17.76 -13.33 2.99
CA PHE A 57 18.15 -14.28 4.03
C PHE A 57 18.86 -15.42 3.33
N GLU A 58 20.15 -15.58 3.60
CA GLU A 58 20.99 -16.61 3.03
C GLU A 58 21.29 -17.66 4.09
N GLY A 59 21.29 -18.93 3.70
CA GLY A 59 21.74 -20.01 4.56
C GLY A 59 22.41 -21.13 3.76
N LYS A 60 23.60 -21.57 4.19
CA LYS A 60 24.44 -22.54 3.46
C LYS A 60 24.65 -22.16 1.99
N SER A 61 24.96 -20.88 1.75
CA SER A 61 25.16 -20.30 0.41
C SER A 61 23.95 -20.37 -0.52
N GLN A 62 22.74 -20.53 0.03
CA GLN A 62 21.48 -20.45 -0.73
C GLN A 62 20.59 -19.35 -0.19
N ILE A 63 19.97 -18.58 -1.09
CA ILE A 63 19.00 -17.56 -0.70
C ILE A 63 17.70 -18.26 -0.34
N LYS A 64 17.21 -18.06 0.88
CA LYS A 64 15.96 -18.66 1.37
C LYS A 64 14.79 -17.69 1.36
N ALA A 65 15.08 -16.39 1.41
CA ALA A 65 14.05 -15.36 1.40
C ALA A 65 14.58 -14.02 0.86
N ILE A 66 13.66 -13.16 0.42
CA ILE A 66 13.90 -11.76 0.07
C ILE A 66 12.87 -10.88 0.76
N CYS A 67 13.27 -9.68 1.16
CA CYS A 67 12.40 -8.60 1.65
C CYS A 67 12.93 -7.26 1.15
N PHE A 68 12.04 -6.31 0.85
CA PHE A 68 12.43 -4.95 0.53
C PHE A 68 12.12 -4.05 1.72
N PHE A 69 13.14 -3.36 2.19
CA PHE A 69 12.98 -2.24 3.10
C PHE A 69 12.76 -0.97 2.28
N HIS A 70 11.76 -0.17 2.62
CA HIS A 70 11.45 1.09 1.95
C HIS A 70 11.40 2.24 2.94
N TYR A 71 12.12 3.31 2.65
CA TYR A 71 12.01 4.57 3.38
C TYR A 71 10.78 5.32 2.89
N SER A 72 9.68 5.24 3.64
CA SER A 72 8.43 5.95 3.33
C SER A 72 8.55 7.45 3.56
N ASN A 73 9.37 7.85 4.52
CA ASN A 73 9.85 9.19 4.76
C ASN A 73 11.07 9.13 5.69
N ASP A 74 11.61 10.30 6.06
CA ASP A 74 12.81 10.45 6.90
C ASP A 74 12.70 9.79 8.29
N ARG A 75 11.50 9.40 8.74
CA ARG A 75 11.22 8.83 10.07
C ARG A 75 10.53 7.47 10.03
N ASP A 76 10.10 7.02 8.86
CA ASP A 76 9.25 5.83 8.72
C ASP A 76 9.81 4.85 7.69
N GLY A 77 9.93 3.60 8.12
CA GLY A 77 10.26 2.45 7.28
C GLY A 77 9.03 1.64 6.89
N TRP A 78 9.14 0.88 5.81
CA TRP A 78 8.08 0.00 5.35
C TRP A 78 8.65 -1.31 4.78
N LEU A 79 8.08 -2.44 5.20
CA LEU A 79 8.47 -3.76 4.72
C LEU A 79 7.59 -4.19 3.55
N MET A 80 8.21 -4.41 2.40
CA MET A 80 7.54 -4.81 1.16
C MET A 80 8.00 -6.17 0.69
N GLY A 81 7.11 -6.87 -0.01
CA GLY A 81 7.52 -7.93 -0.91
C GLY A 81 8.20 -9.12 -0.24
N MET A 82 8.02 -9.34 1.06
CA MET A 82 8.68 -10.48 1.70
C MET A 82 8.20 -11.80 1.09
N ARG A 83 9.15 -12.62 0.60
CA ARG A 83 8.91 -13.95 0.04
C ARG A 83 9.92 -14.91 0.63
N VAL A 84 9.44 -16.08 1.05
CA VAL A 84 10.25 -17.19 1.53
C VAL A 84 10.05 -18.35 0.57
N LYS A 85 11.16 -18.93 0.10
CA LYS A 85 11.18 -20.17 -0.70
C LYS A 85 10.30 -21.24 -0.06
N LYS A 86 9.52 -21.96 -0.88
CA LYS A 86 8.39 -22.79 -0.44
C LYS A 86 8.80 -23.86 0.57
N GLU A 87 9.89 -24.55 0.30
CA GLU A 87 10.53 -25.59 1.10
C GLU A 87 11.07 -25.06 2.44
N TYR A 88 11.31 -23.75 2.55
CA TYR A 88 11.75 -23.09 3.78
C TYR A 88 10.62 -22.35 4.51
N GLN A 89 9.36 -22.46 4.06
CA GLN A 89 8.23 -21.86 4.77
C GLN A 89 7.97 -22.60 6.10
N ARG A 90 7.37 -21.89 7.06
CA ARG A 90 7.08 -22.40 8.42
C ARG A 90 8.30 -22.72 9.30
N SER A 91 9.53 -22.49 8.81
CA SER A 91 10.79 -22.61 9.56
C SER A 91 11.09 -21.44 10.51
N GLY A 92 10.26 -20.38 10.49
CA GLY A 92 10.48 -19.18 11.29
C GLY A 92 11.29 -18.07 10.59
N ILE A 93 11.84 -18.31 9.39
CA ILE A 93 12.63 -17.31 8.64
C ILE A 93 11.92 -15.96 8.52
N ALA A 94 10.64 -15.93 8.11
CA ALA A 94 9.92 -14.67 7.97
C ALA A 94 9.81 -13.88 9.29
N ALA A 95 9.72 -14.57 10.43
CA ALA A 95 9.68 -13.91 11.74
C ALA A 95 11.04 -13.33 12.10
N GLN A 96 12.12 -14.11 11.92
CA GLN A 96 13.49 -13.65 12.16
C GLN A 96 13.85 -12.47 11.25
N PHE A 97 13.47 -12.55 9.97
CA PHE A 97 13.68 -11.49 8.99
C PHE A 97 12.95 -10.21 9.40
N THR A 98 11.65 -10.30 9.75
CA THR A 98 10.87 -9.14 10.20
C THR A 98 11.48 -8.50 11.45
N ASP A 99 11.92 -9.32 12.40
CA ASP A 99 12.55 -8.84 13.64
C ASP A 99 13.87 -8.11 13.36
N LYS A 100 14.75 -8.70 12.54
CA LYS A 100 16.00 -8.07 12.12
C LYS A 100 15.78 -6.76 11.34
N MET A 101 14.76 -6.67 10.48
CA MET A 101 14.43 -5.41 9.82
C MET A 101 13.85 -4.36 10.77
N THR A 102 13.16 -4.79 11.84
CA THR A 102 12.71 -3.90 12.90
C THR A 102 13.92 -3.33 13.67
N THR A 103 14.92 -4.18 13.98
CA THR A 103 16.16 -3.74 14.60
C THR A 103 16.95 -2.78 13.69
N TYR A 104 17.11 -3.14 12.41
CA TYR A 104 17.75 -2.26 11.42
C TYR A 104 17.07 -0.88 11.37
N ALA A 105 15.73 -0.83 11.30
CA ALA A 105 15.00 0.43 11.27
C ALA A 105 15.27 1.30 12.51
N ARG A 106 15.40 0.68 13.70
CA ARG A 106 15.76 1.38 14.93
C ARG A 106 17.19 1.92 14.87
N GLU A 107 18.13 1.12 14.38
CA GLU A 107 19.54 1.51 14.23
C GLU A 107 19.72 2.67 13.24
N GLU A 108 18.90 2.73 12.20
CA GLU A 108 18.81 3.86 11.25
C GLU A 108 18.06 5.09 11.82
N GLY A 109 17.63 5.04 13.09
CA GLY A 109 16.98 6.16 13.75
C GLY A 109 15.53 6.42 13.31
N LEU A 110 14.87 5.44 12.69
CA LEU A 110 13.46 5.55 12.34
C LEU A 110 12.58 5.43 13.59
N GLU A 111 11.44 6.12 13.58
CA GLU A 111 10.48 6.12 14.67
C GLU A 111 9.41 5.04 14.50
N TRP A 112 9.18 4.59 13.27
CA TRP A 112 8.08 3.70 12.94
C TRP A 112 8.42 2.79 11.77
N ILE A 113 7.90 1.56 11.82
CA ILE A 113 7.95 0.61 10.72
C ILE A 113 6.58 0.01 10.43
N GLY A 114 6.23 -0.04 9.15
CA GLY A 114 4.95 -0.52 8.66
C GLY A 114 5.03 -1.76 7.78
N LEU A 115 3.92 -2.49 7.72
CA LEU A 115 3.67 -3.46 6.66
C LEU A 115 2.18 -3.62 6.43
N ASN A 116 1.80 -4.10 5.24
CA ASN A 116 0.45 -4.54 4.95
C ASN A 116 0.40 -6.04 4.66
N THR A 117 -0.77 -6.64 4.88
CA THR A 117 -1.00 -8.03 4.49
C THR A 117 -2.47 -8.30 4.20
N SER A 118 -2.74 -9.28 3.34
CA SER A 118 -4.12 -9.69 3.04
C SER A 118 -4.81 -10.21 4.30
N PHE A 119 -6.14 -10.01 4.38
CA PHE A 119 -6.97 -10.61 5.44
C PHE A 119 -6.83 -12.13 5.53
N ARG A 120 -6.48 -12.78 4.40
CA ARG A 120 -6.31 -14.23 4.30
C ARG A 120 -4.94 -14.72 4.76
N ASN A 121 -3.93 -13.85 4.84
CA ASN A 121 -2.57 -14.25 5.21
C ASN A 121 -2.40 -14.35 6.73
N LYS A 122 -2.87 -15.47 7.30
CA LYS A 122 -2.81 -15.74 8.75
C LYS A 122 -1.38 -15.85 9.28
N SER A 123 -0.44 -16.32 8.47
CA SER A 123 0.96 -16.46 8.87
C SER A 123 1.59 -15.10 9.19
N VAL A 124 1.43 -14.11 8.32
CA VAL A 124 1.94 -12.74 8.58
C VAL A 124 1.22 -12.10 9.77
N GLN A 125 -0.08 -12.33 9.93
CA GLN A 125 -0.83 -11.83 11.09
C GLN A 125 -0.28 -12.40 12.42
N LYS A 126 0.10 -13.68 12.46
CA LYS A 126 0.74 -14.31 13.63
C LYS A 126 2.13 -13.72 13.90
N ILE A 127 2.93 -13.47 12.85
CA ILE A 127 4.24 -12.82 12.96
C ILE A 127 4.08 -11.41 13.55
N CYS A 128 3.15 -10.61 13.02
CA CYS A 128 2.87 -9.28 13.53
C CYS A 128 2.51 -9.30 15.02
N LYS A 129 1.62 -10.21 15.43
CA LYS A 129 1.25 -10.37 16.84
C LYS A 129 2.46 -10.75 17.70
N ARG A 130 3.28 -11.72 17.27
CA ARG A 130 4.48 -12.16 18.00
C ARG A 130 5.49 -11.03 18.18
N LEU A 131 5.70 -10.23 17.13
CA LEU A 131 6.66 -9.12 17.13
C LEU A 131 6.06 -7.80 17.60
N GLN A 132 4.87 -7.83 18.22
CA GLN A 132 4.20 -6.67 18.81
C GLN A 132 3.89 -5.54 17.81
N PHE A 133 3.66 -5.88 16.54
CA PHE A 133 3.07 -4.93 15.59
C PHE A 133 1.60 -4.72 15.92
N VAL A 134 1.17 -3.47 15.97
CA VAL A 134 -0.22 -3.09 16.21
C VAL A 134 -0.96 -3.01 14.88
N ARG A 135 -2.20 -3.54 14.85
CA ARG A 135 -3.08 -3.39 13.70
C ARG A 135 -3.67 -1.98 13.68
N ASN A 136 -3.05 -1.09 12.91
CA ASN A 136 -3.46 0.31 12.78
C ASN A 136 -4.72 0.51 11.92
N GLY A 137 -5.06 -0.47 11.07
CA GLY A 137 -6.28 -0.38 10.29
C GLY A 137 -6.63 -1.63 9.49
N ALA A 138 -7.83 -1.62 8.93
CA ALA A 138 -8.32 -2.59 7.98
C ALA A 138 -8.93 -1.82 6.81
N TYR A 139 -8.51 -2.13 5.59
CA TYR A 139 -8.84 -1.40 4.39
C TYR A 139 -9.37 -2.36 3.32
N HIS A 140 -10.32 -1.86 2.54
CA HIS A 140 -10.73 -2.45 1.28
C HIS A 140 -10.20 -1.56 0.17
N ILE A 141 -9.63 -2.17 -0.85
CA ILE A 141 -9.26 -1.52 -2.09
C ILE A 141 -10.23 -1.99 -3.15
N PHE A 142 -10.87 -1.05 -3.82
CA PHE A 142 -11.76 -1.30 -4.94
C PHE A 142 -11.14 -0.71 -6.19
N GLU A 143 -11.07 -1.48 -7.25
CA GLU A 143 -10.54 -1.06 -8.53
C GLU A 143 -11.66 -1.16 -9.57
N PHE A 144 -11.87 -0.07 -10.31
CA PHE A 144 -12.87 0.01 -11.37
C PHE A 144 -12.16 0.41 -12.65
N ASN A 145 -12.30 -0.38 -13.71
CA ASN A 145 -11.92 0.03 -15.05
C ASN A 145 -12.70 1.30 -15.41
N ILE A 146 -12.05 2.30 -16.02
CA ILE A 146 -12.74 3.54 -16.39
C ILE A 146 -13.94 3.27 -17.31
N ILE A 147 -13.89 2.22 -18.15
CA ILE A 147 -14.96 1.89 -19.10
C ILE A 147 -16.28 1.57 -18.41
N ILE A 148 -16.27 0.83 -17.30
CA ILE A 148 -17.50 0.46 -16.59
C ILE A 148 -18.21 1.67 -15.95
N LEU A 149 -17.50 2.79 -15.77
CA LEU A 149 -18.10 4.01 -15.22
C LEU A 149 -19.16 4.62 -16.17
N LYS A 150 -19.13 4.27 -17.46
CA LYS A 150 -20.19 4.61 -18.45
C LYS A 150 -21.57 4.12 -18.03
N LEU A 151 -21.63 3.05 -17.23
CA LEU A 151 -22.89 2.46 -16.76
C LEU A 151 -23.53 3.27 -15.63
N LEU A 152 -22.80 4.21 -15.03
CA LEU A 152 -23.26 5.00 -13.89
C LEU A 152 -24.05 6.22 -14.37
N LYS A 153 -25.26 6.38 -13.82
CA LYS A 153 -26.07 7.58 -14.00
C LYS A 153 -25.91 8.48 -12.78
N GLN A 154 -25.39 9.68 -13.00
CA GLN A 154 -25.28 10.71 -11.97
C GLN A 154 -26.67 11.22 -11.59
N THR A 155 -26.94 11.28 -10.29
CA THR A 155 -28.17 11.85 -9.73
C THR A 155 -27.95 13.25 -9.19
N ASN A 156 -26.77 13.53 -8.63
CA ASN A 156 -26.42 14.87 -8.12
C ASN A 156 -25.08 15.34 -8.68
N LYS A 157 -25.02 16.62 -9.04
CA LYS A 157 -23.74 17.30 -9.30
C LYS A 157 -23.03 17.62 -7.98
N PHE A 158 -21.70 17.63 -8.03
CA PHE A 158 -20.85 18.12 -6.95
C PHE A 158 -19.61 18.75 -7.54
N SER A 159 -18.93 19.55 -6.72
CA SER A 159 -17.60 20.07 -6.97
C SER A 159 -16.64 19.55 -5.91
N LEU A 160 -15.39 19.36 -6.30
CA LEU A 160 -14.29 19.18 -5.35
C LEU A 160 -13.74 20.54 -4.98
N CYS A 161 -13.64 20.79 -3.68
CA CYS A 161 -12.98 21.99 -3.17
C CYS A 161 -11.60 21.60 -2.65
N GLU A 162 -10.55 22.17 -3.22
CA GLU A 162 -9.19 21.97 -2.71
C GLU A 162 -9.08 22.46 -1.26
N VAL A 163 -8.32 21.73 -0.44
CA VAL A 163 -8.04 22.12 0.95
C VAL A 163 -6.57 22.48 1.09
N SER A 164 -6.31 23.76 1.29
CA SER A 164 -4.97 24.31 1.50
C SER A 164 -4.61 24.54 2.97
N GLU A 165 -5.59 24.47 3.88
CA GLU A 165 -5.41 24.80 5.29
C GLU A 165 -5.16 23.54 6.16
N ASN A 166 -3.97 23.43 6.76
CA ASN A 166 -3.58 22.29 7.61
C ASN A 166 -4.56 22.05 8.77
N ASN A 167 -4.95 23.12 9.48
CA ASN A 167 -5.84 23.06 10.66
C ASN A 167 -7.22 22.44 10.34
N LYS A 168 -7.77 22.68 9.14
CA LYS A 168 -9.02 22.07 8.68
C LYS A 168 -8.86 20.55 8.53
N ILE A 169 -7.74 20.11 7.97
CA ILE A 169 -7.46 18.69 7.75
C ILE A 169 -7.22 17.98 9.09
N GLU A 170 -6.42 18.57 9.96
CA GLU A 170 -6.16 18.03 11.31
C GLU A 170 -7.43 17.95 12.15
N SER A 171 -8.22 19.02 12.17
CA SER A 171 -9.51 19.07 12.87
C SER A 171 -10.45 17.96 12.38
N TYR A 172 -10.49 17.70 11.07
CA TYR A 172 -11.26 16.60 10.51
C TYR A 172 -10.80 15.23 11.03
N PHE A 173 -9.50 14.93 10.95
CA PHE A 173 -8.96 13.66 11.43
C PHE A 173 -9.21 13.45 12.93
N LYS A 174 -8.99 14.49 13.75
CA LYS A 174 -9.22 14.48 15.20
C LYS A 174 -10.69 14.26 15.53
N LYS A 175 -11.60 15.07 14.98
CA LYS A 175 -13.06 15.00 15.22
C LYS A 175 -13.62 13.63 14.85
N ARG A 176 -13.11 13.02 13.78
CA ARG A 176 -13.59 11.73 13.26
C ARG A 176 -12.84 10.52 13.86
N ARG A 177 -11.83 10.74 14.71
CA ARG A 177 -10.95 9.69 15.27
C ARG A 177 -10.38 8.78 14.17
N ILE A 178 -9.92 9.39 13.08
CA ILE A 178 -9.35 8.67 11.92
C ILE A 178 -7.84 8.70 12.04
N GLY A 179 -7.21 7.52 11.95
CA GLY A 179 -5.76 7.41 11.87
C GLY A 179 -5.22 8.11 10.61
N ARG A 180 -4.13 8.86 10.78
CA ARG A 180 -3.47 9.64 9.74
C ARG A 180 -2.59 8.75 8.86
N TYR A 181 -3.21 8.01 7.95
CA TYR A 181 -2.52 7.11 7.00
C TYR A 181 -2.95 7.39 5.56
N LEU A 182 -1.99 7.51 4.66
CA LEU A 182 -2.18 7.74 3.23
C LEU A 182 -1.75 6.51 2.45
N PHE A 183 -2.68 5.90 1.71
CA PHE A 183 -2.38 4.79 0.81
C PHE A 183 -1.73 5.30 -0.48
N VAL A 184 -0.65 4.64 -0.91
CA VAL A 184 0.10 4.89 -2.14
C VAL A 184 0.37 3.53 -2.82
N ILE A 185 0.48 3.51 -4.15
CA ILE A 185 0.70 2.27 -4.95
C ILE A 185 2.14 2.12 -5.44
N ASP A 186 2.93 3.19 -5.47
CA ASP A 186 4.32 3.19 -5.94
C ASP A 186 5.29 3.36 -4.76
N PRO A 187 6.23 2.43 -4.51
CA PRO A 187 6.56 1.20 -5.28
C PRO A 187 5.71 -0.02 -4.95
N GLY A 188 4.67 0.12 -4.14
CA GLY A 188 3.76 -0.97 -3.84
C GLY A 188 2.57 -0.47 -3.07
N PHE A 189 1.73 -1.40 -2.62
CA PHE A 189 0.57 -1.11 -1.76
C PHE A 189 1.04 -0.70 -0.36
N ILE A 190 1.46 0.56 -0.20
CA ILE A 190 2.02 1.11 1.04
C ILE A 190 1.06 2.07 1.72
N TRP A 191 1.16 2.20 3.05
CA TRP A 191 0.47 3.24 3.82
C TRP A 191 1.50 4.11 4.52
N ILE A 192 1.60 5.36 4.11
CA ILE A 192 2.48 6.35 4.70
C ILE A 192 1.75 7.00 5.88
N ARG A 193 2.40 7.08 7.04
CA ARG A 193 1.88 7.86 8.17
C ARG A 193 1.96 9.34 7.82
N LEU A 194 0.83 10.04 7.88
CA LEU A 194 0.77 11.48 7.63
C LEU A 194 1.22 12.22 8.89
N THR A 195 2.54 12.30 9.13
CA THR A 195 3.12 13.23 10.10
C THR A 195 2.82 14.68 9.69
N ASP A 196 3.11 15.68 10.53
CA ASP A 196 2.81 17.07 10.19
C ASP A 196 3.64 17.58 9.00
N SER A 197 4.90 17.13 8.90
CA SER A 197 5.76 17.44 7.76
C SER A 197 5.24 16.80 6.46
N ILE A 198 4.79 15.55 6.50
CA ILE A 198 4.23 14.87 5.34
C ILE A 198 2.89 15.48 4.94
N LEU A 199 2.02 15.79 5.92
CA LEU A 199 0.74 16.45 5.67
C LEU A 199 0.94 17.78 4.94
N LYS A 200 1.87 18.63 5.44
CA LYS A 200 2.20 19.90 4.79
C LYS A 200 2.66 19.71 3.34
N LYS A 201 3.60 18.78 3.09
CA LYS A 201 4.07 18.45 1.73
C LYS A 201 2.94 17.95 0.82
N THR A 202 2.01 17.16 1.34
CA THR A 202 0.87 16.66 0.56
C THR A 202 -0.13 17.77 0.23
N ILE A 203 -0.32 18.74 1.13
CA ILE A 203 -1.16 19.92 0.90
C ILE A 203 -0.54 20.86 -0.14
N GLU A 204 0.77 21.11 -0.05
CA GLU A 204 1.52 21.91 -1.05
C GLU A 204 1.39 21.32 -2.47
N LYS A 205 1.31 19.99 -2.58
CA LYS A 205 1.04 19.28 -3.83
C LYS A 205 -0.44 19.27 -4.26
N ARG A 206 -1.29 20.04 -3.58
CA ARG A 206 -2.73 20.19 -3.87
C ARG A 206 -3.47 18.85 -3.91
N SER A 207 -3.05 17.90 -3.07
CA SER A 207 -3.56 16.52 -3.13
C SER A 207 -4.76 16.27 -2.21
N PHE A 208 -5.22 17.26 -1.46
CA PHE A 208 -6.36 17.16 -0.53
C PHE A 208 -7.57 17.94 -1.03
N TYR A 209 -8.74 17.31 -0.95
CA TYR A 209 -10.00 17.90 -1.39
C TYR A 209 -11.13 17.60 -0.41
N LEU A 210 -12.15 18.47 -0.39
CA LEU A 210 -13.44 18.23 0.25
C LEU A 210 -14.46 17.77 -0.77
N PHE A 211 -15.12 16.67 -0.42
CA PHE A 211 -16.34 16.21 -1.05
C PHE A 211 -17.41 16.07 0.03
N ARG A 212 -18.46 16.91 -0.02
CA ARG A 212 -19.56 16.94 0.99
C ARG A 212 -19.03 16.95 2.44
N ASN A 213 -18.10 17.86 2.74
CA ASN A 213 -17.45 18.00 4.05
C ASN A 213 -16.64 16.78 4.50
N ARG A 214 -16.22 15.92 3.57
CA ARG A 214 -15.33 14.78 3.82
C ARG A 214 -14.04 14.95 3.04
N ILE A 215 -12.95 14.65 3.71
CA ILE A 215 -11.62 14.74 3.11
C ILE A 215 -11.41 13.54 2.19
N ILE A 216 -10.82 13.81 1.02
CA ILE A 216 -10.21 12.82 0.15
C ILE A 216 -8.80 13.24 -0.21
N THR A 217 -7.98 12.27 -0.62
CA THR A 217 -6.81 12.57 -1.45
C THR A 217 -6.93 11.97 -2.83
N ILE A 218 -6.31 12.62 -3.80
CA ILE A 218 -6.23 12.18 -5.19
C ILE A 218 -4.75 12.03 -5.57
N GLN A 219 -4.40 10.91 -6.17
CA GLN A 219 -3.05 10.63 -6.66
C GLN A 219 -3.12 10.04 -8.06
N LYS A 220 -2.17 10.41 -8.93
CA LYS A 220 -1.99 9.78 -10.24
C LYS A 220 -0.90 8.72 -10.14
N TRP A 221 -1.15 7.54 -10.72
CA TRP A 221 -0.17 6.47 -10.84
C TRP A 221 -0.21 5.88 -12.25
N GLY A 222 0.69 6.34 -13.12
CA GLY A 222 0.61 6.06 -14.55
C GLY A 222 -0.72 6.52 -15.13
N LYS A 223 -1.50 5.57 -15.65
CA LYS A 223 -2.87 5.80 -16.19
C LYS A 223 -3.96 5.67 -15.13
N ASN A 224 -3.62 5.28 -13.90
CA ASN A 224 -4.58 5.03 -12.83
C ASN A 224 -4.74 6.28 -11.95
N ILE A 225 -5.91 6.40 -11.34
CA ILE A 225 -6.21 7.46 -10.36
C ILE A 225 -6.57 6.78 -9.04
N VAL A 226 -5.87 7.17 -7.98
CA VAL A 226 -6.02 6.61 -6.63
C VAL A 226 -6.68 7.63 -5.73
N PHE A 227 -7.78 7.21 -5.09
CA PHE A 227 -8.52 7.99 -4.13
C PHE A 227 -8.38 7.39 -2.73
N ASN A 228 -7.98 8.20 -1.76
CA ASN A 228 -8.12 7.85 -0.34
C ASN A 228 -9.41 8.48 0.17
N CYS A 229 -10.39 7.65 0.53
CA CYS A 229 -11.65 8.14 1.08
C CYS A 229 -11.62 8.07 2.60
N PHE A 230 -11.64 9.24 3.26
CA PHE A 230 -11.68 9.31 4.71
C PHE A 230 -13.12 9.47 5.22
N GLY A 231 -13.63 8.47 5.92
CA GLY A 231 -14.97 8.48 6.53
C GLY A 231 -16.04 7.80 5.69
N LYS A 232 -17.26 7.74 6.23
CA LYS A 232 -18.39 6.98 5.67
C LYS A 232 -19.13 7.74 4.57
N TRP A 233 -19.25 7.12 3.42
CA TRP A 233 -19.97 7.61 2.24
C TRP A 233 -21.15 6.68 1.93
N SER A 234 -22.25 7.25 1.45
CA SER A 234 -23.41 6.48 0.99
C SER A 234 -23.14 5.86 -0.39
N PHE A 235 -23.96 4.90 -0.78
CA PHE A 235 -23.91 4.32 -2.12
C PHE A 235 -24.11 5.38 -3.21
N ILE A 236 -25.12 6.24 -3.05
CA ILE A 236 -25.42 7.33 -4.00
C ILE A 236 -24.23 8.29 -4.12
N GLU A 237 -23.55 8.60 -3.00
CA GLU A 237 -22.36 9.45 -3.01
C GLU A 237 -21.23 8.87 -3.87
N TYR A 238 -20.96 7.56 -3.78
CA TYR A 238 -19.96 6.93 -4.65
C TYR A 238 -20.40 6.88 -6.12
N VAL A 239 -21.68 6.63 -6.40
CA VAL A 239 -22.22 6.64 -7.77
C VAL A 239 -22.05 8.02 -8.39
N ASP A 240 -22.51 9.06 -7.70
CA ASP A 240 -22.39 10.44 -8.17
C ASP A 240 -20.92 10.79 -8.40
N PHE A 241 -20.05 10.45 -7.44
CA PHE A 241 -18.61 10.69 -7.51
C PHE A 241 -17.97 10.14 -8.78
N LEU A 242 -18.16 8.84 -9.02
CA LEU A 242 -17.58 8.17 -10.18
C LEU A 242 -18.20 8.63 -11.50
N ALA A 243 -19.50 8.89 -11.53
CA ALA A 243 -20.18 9.36 -12.74
C ALA A 243 -19.71 10.77 -13.13
N GLN A 244 -19.47 11.67 -12.16
CA GLN A 244 -18.88 12.98 -12.43
C GLN A 244 -17.44 12.84 -12.92
N LEU A 245 -16.61 12.03 -12.24
CA LEU A 245 -15.23 11.79 -12.64
C LEU A 245 -15.15 11.32 -14.09
N TYR A 246 -16.00 10.36 -14.47
CA TYR A 246 -16.06 9.85 -15.84
C TYR A 246 -16.35 10.94 -16.89
N LYS A 247 -17.21 11.93 -16.57
CA LYS A 247 -17.52 13.06 -17.47
C LYS A 247 -16.34 14.03 -17.65
N GLU A 248 -15.44 14.09 -16.68
CA GLU A 248 -14.28 14.97 -16.69
C GLU A 248 -13.03 14.30 -17.29
N LEU A 249 -13.09 12.98 -17.53
CA LEU A 249 -11.99 12.26 -18.17
C LEU A 249 -11.97 12.56 -19.69
N PRO A 250 -10.77 12.76 -20.28
CA PRO A 250 -10.64 12.86 -21.73
C PRO A 250 -11.23 11.64 -22.44
N GLU A 251 -11.79 11.86 -23.63
CA GLU A 251 -12.27 10.76 -24.47
C GLU A 251 -11.14 9.76 -24.75
N GLY A 252 -11.44 8.46 -24.61
CA GLY A 252 -10.44 7.39 -24.78
C GLY A 252 -9.50 7.18 -23.60
N ALA A 253 -9.71 7.84 -22.46
CA ALA A 253 -8.95 7.57 -21.23
C ALA A 253 -8.95 6.07 -20.88
N LYS A 254 -7.76 5.55 -20.57
CA LYS A 254 -7.54 4.15 -20.15
C LYS A 254 -7.05 4.15 -18.71
N GLY A 255 -7.18 3.01 -18.02
CA GLY A 255 -6.68 2.81 -16.66
C GLY A 255 -7.79 2.49 -15.68
N ARG A 256 -7.45 2.55 -14.39
CA ARG A 256 -8.32 2.19 -13.28
C ARG A 256 -8.52 3.35 -12.32
N ILE A 257 -9.73 3.41 -11.77
CA ILE A 257 -10.06 4.20 -10.60
C ILE A 257 -9.96 3.30 -9.38
N ILE A 258 -9.08 3.68 -8.45
CA ILE A 258 -8.73 2.86 -7.29
C ILE A 258 -9.15 3.60 -6.03
N PHE A 259 -10.08 3.04 -5.27
CA PHE A 259 -10.48 3.57 -3.97
C PHE A 259 -9.85 2.77 -2.84
N CYS A 260 -9.11 3.45 -1.98
CA CYS A 260 -8.72 2.92 -0.68
C CYS A 260 -9.70 3.42 0.40
N VAL A 261 -10.43 2.50 1.01
CA VAL A 261 -11.49 2.81 1.98
C VAL A 261 -11.30 1.97 3.24
N ARG A 262 -11.44 2.58 4.42
CA ARG A 262 -11.45 1.81 5.67
C ARG A 262 -12.61 0.83 5.69
N LYS A 263 -12.39 -0.38 6.19
CA LYS A 263 -13.40 -1.44 6.28
C LYS A 263 -14.68 -0.99 6.99
N CYS A 264 -14.57 -0.20 8.06
CA CYS A 264 -15.72 0.33 8.80
C CYS A 264 -16.56 1.35 8.00
N ASP A 265 -15.97 1.97 6.97
CA ASP A 265 -16.59 3.00 6.14
C ASP A 265 -17.07 2.45 4.79
N SER A 266 -16.82 1.17 4.49
CA SER A 266 -16.92 0.63 3.13
C SER A 266 -18.34 0.20 2.70
N ASN A 267 -19.37 0.43 3.50
CA ASN A 267 -20.71 -0.08 3.19
C ASN A 267 -21.25 0.47 1.87
N GLY A 268 -21.15 1.79 1.64
CA GLY A 268 -21.64 2.41 0.41
C GLY A 268 -20.92 1.89 -0.85
N ILE A 269 -19.58 1.79 -0.80
CA ILE A 269 -18.79 1.30 -1.94
C ILE A 269 -18.95 -0.22 -2.16
N ASN A 270 -19.24 -1.00 -1.11
CA ASN A 270 -19.59 -2.41 -1.28
C ASN A 270 -20.90 -2.58 -2.07
N GLN A 271 -21.91 -1.76 -1.78
CA GLN A 271 -23.18 -1.78 -2.54
C GLN A 271 -22.93 -1.43 -4.00
N LEU A 272 -22.09 -0.41 -4.26
CA LEU A 272 -21.68 -0.05 -5.61
C LEU A 272 -20.94 -1.17 -6.32
N TYR A 273 -19.91 -1.74 -5.67
CA TYR A 273 -19.14 -2.86 -6.20
C TYR A 273 -20.06 -4.03 -6.57
N ASN A 274 -20.95 -4.44 -5.67
CA ASN A 274 -21.89 -5.55 -5.93
C ASN A 274 -22.84 -5.23 -7.10
N LYS A 275 -23.33 -3.99 -7.20
CA LYS A 275 -24.18 -3.55 -8.31
C LYS A 275 -23.44 -3.57 -9.65
N LEU A 276 -22.17 -3.18 -9.65
CA LEU A 276 -21.34 -3.16 -10.86
C LEU A 276 -20.76 -4.53 -11.22
N ALA A 277 -20.62 -5.43 -10.25
CA ALA A 277 -20.10 -6.79 -10.44
C ALA A 277 -21.16 -7.80 -10.93
N SER A 278 -22.45 -7.46 -10.85
CA SER A 278 -23.56 -8.35 -11.23
C SER A 278 -23.95 -8.42 -12.73
N PRO A 279 -23.62 -7.47 -13.62
CA PRO A 279 -23.99 -7.57 -15.04
C PRO A 279 -23.31 -8.74 -15.77
N VAL A 280 -24.06 -9.36 -16.68
CA VAL A 280 -23.63 -10.50 -17.54
C VAL A 280 -22.47 -10.14 -18.50
N THR A 281 -22.19 -8.85 -18.69
CA THR A 281 -21.28 -8.32 -19.73
C THR A 281 -19.93 -7.84 -19.21
N LEU A 282 -19.56 -8.11 -17.94
CA LEU A 282 -18.26 -7.68 -17.43
C LEU A 282 -17.14 -8.59 -17.92
N GLU A 283 -16.04 -7.98 -18.36
CA GLU A 283 -14.80 -8.71 -18.56
C GLU A 283 -14.11 -8.94 -17.19
N LYS A 284 -13.33 -10.02 -17.11
CA LYS A 284 -12.53 -10.30 -15.91
C LYS A 284 -11.56 -9.14 -15.66
N GLY A 285 -11.65 -8.51 -14.49
CA GLY A 285 -10.76 -7.40 -14.08
C GLY A 285 -11.32 -6.00 -14.29
N ASP A 286 -12.58 -5.89 -14.74
CA ASP A 286 -13.30 -4.62 -14.80
C ASP A 286 -13.65 -4.06 -13.42
N VAL A 287 -13.95 -4.95 -12.48
CA VAL A 287 -14.10 -4.65 -11.06
C VAL A 287 -13.26 -5.61 -10.25
N GLU A 288 -12.41 -5.07 -9.39
CA GLU A 288 -11.61 -5.87 -8.46
C GLU A 288 -11.75 -5.35 -7.04
N ARG A 289 -11.64 -6.26 -6.07
CA ARG A 289 -11.60 -5.91 -4.67
C ARG A 289 -10.53 -6.71 -3.95
N SER A 290 -9.68 -6.01 -3.20
CA SER A 290 -8.72 -6.61 -2.30
C SER A 290 -8.90 -6.10 -0.87
N ASN A 291 -8.48 -6.91 0.11
CA ASN A 291 -8.72 -6.62 1.53
C ASN A 291 -7.41 -6.71 2.32
N TRP A 292 -7.05 -5.64 3.00
CA TRP A 292 -5.72 -5.43 3.57
C TRP A 292 -5.76 -5.00 5.02
N TYR A 293 -4.99 -5.67 5.87
CA TYR A 293 -4.65 -5.15 7.19
C TYR A 293 -3.40 -4.30 7.08
N LEU A 294 -3.44 -3.16 7.78
CA LEU A 294 -2.29 -2.31 8.03
C LEU A 294 -1.76 -2.61 9.43
N TYR A 295 -0.49 -2.99 9.50
CA TYR A 295 0.25 -3.15 10.74
C TYR A 295 1.35 -2.10 10.84
N GLY A 296 1.66 -1.68 12.06
CA GLY A 296 2.81 -0.82 12.32
C GLY A 296 3.33 -1.01 13.73
N LYS A 297 4.58 -0.61 13.93
CA LYS A 297 5.29 -0.68 15.20
C LYS A 297 6.10 0.60 15.39
N TYR A 298 5.92 1.25 16.54
CA TYR A 298 6.84 2.29 16.99
C TYR A 298 8.13 1.65 17.49
N LEU A 299 9.28 2.23 17.15
CA LEU A 299 10.59 1.61 17.29
C LEU A 299 11.32 1.99 18.58
#